data_AF-A0A959P512-F1
#
_entry.id   AF-A0A959P512-F1
#
_cell.length_a   1.000
_cell.length_b   1.000
_cell.length_c   1.000
_cell.angle_alpha   90.00
_cell.angle_beta   90.00
_cell.angle_gamma   90.00
#
_symmetry.space_group_name_H-M   'P 1'
#
loop_
_entity.id
_entity.type
_entity.pdbx_description
1 polymer ?
#
loop_
_entity_poly.entity_id
_entity_poly.type
_entity_poly.pdbx_seq_one_letter_code
_entity_poly.pdbx_strand_id
1 'polypeptide(L)'
;KKVDGVLEILTFENTSGINWYGESSKLFDKHVRYEGDEVACVVAETENSAKEALKKLMVSYDILPFEVDAEKLLNNTELKVHDWGNLNKGKPDEYSRGNIDEGFSSSDYIIEDTFSTQVAIHNPTEVHCSVVNWEDDKLIVYDSTQGIFEVRETVAKALGLSEEKVQVIKEYMGGGFGSKLEAGKYTVMAAILSKKIKRPVKITLDRREMNLAVGNRPDSIQKLKLGMKKDGTLTALSQETIASVGAYPSGGGCSWPLRTLYKCDNVETIEFSMLTNTGKARPFRAPGHVQGTFAFEALIDDAALKIDMDPIEFRLKNYVDNDQVWGVKYSSKKLK
;
A
#
# COMPACT_ATOMS: atom_id res chain seq x y z
N LYS A 1 -31.10 13.83 -7.18
CA LYS A 1 -32.35 13.06 -6.96
C LYS A 1 -33.44 13.28 -8.03
N LYS A 2 -33.32 14.22 -8.98
CA LYS A 2 -34.34 14.43 -10.04
C LYS A 2 -34.26 13.45 -11.22
N VAL A 3 -33.33 12.49 -11.20
CA VAL A 3 -33.22 11.43 -12.21
C VAL A 3 -34.13 10.30 -11.77
N ASP A 4 -34.95 9.81 -12.68
CA ASP A 4 -35.88 8.71 -12.39
C ASP A 4 -35.15 7.43 -11.99
N GLY A 5 -35.70 6.72 -11.02
CA GLY A 5 -35.10 5.53 -10.42
C GLY A 5 -33.95 5.79 -9.41
N VAL A 6 -33.54 7.04 -9.14
CA VAL A 6 -32.58 7.31 -8.06
C VAL A 6 -33.25 7.19 -6.70
N LEU A 7 -32.68 6.36 -5.82
CA LEU A 7 -33.25 6.08 -4.50
C LEU A 7 -32.60 6.93 -3.40
N GLU A 8 -31.27 7.01 -3.39
CA GLU A 8 -30.53 7.75 -2.36
C GLU A 8 -29.14 8.17 -2.85
N ILE A 9 -28.57 9.20 -2.21
CA ILE A 9 -27.22 9.71 -2.47
C ILE A 9 -26.48 9.86 -1.12
N LEU A 10 -25.28 9.32 -1.04
CA LEU A 10 -24.33 9.61 0.03
C LEU A 10 -23.35 10.70 -0.38
N THR A 11 -23.03 11.59 0.54
CA THR A 11 -22.03 12.64 0.43
C THR A 11 -21.43 12.90 1.81
N PHE A 12 -20.44 13.80 1.92
CA PHE A 12 -19.91 14.21 3.21
C PHE A 12 -21.00 14.72 4.18
N GLU A 13 -22.11 15.27 3.69
CA GLU A 13 -23.17 15.86 4.51
C GLU A 13 -23.89 14.82 5.37
N ASN A 14 -24.00 13.59 4.89
CA ASN A 14 -24.76 12.53 5.56
C ASN A 14 -23.91 11.33 5.99
N THR A 15 -22.58 11.45 5.92
CA THR A 15 -21.62 10.42 6.38
C THR A 15 -20.42 11.00 7.13
N SER A 16 -20.42 12.27 7.52
CA SER A 16 -19.26 12.97 8.13
C SER A 16 -18.71 12.32 9.42
N GLY A 17 -19.55 11.53 10.11
CA GLY A 17 -19.16 10.79 11.31
C GLY A 17 -18.32 9.54 11.04
N ILE A 18 -18.13 9.13 9.79
CA ILE A 18 -17.44 7.88 9.44
C ILE A 18 -15.98 8.19 9.09
N ASN A 19 -15.09 7.84 10.02
CA ASN A 19 -13.65 7.91 9.82
C ASN A 19 -13.18 6.88 8.78
N TRP A 20 -12.16 7.24 8.00
CA TRP A 20 -11.55 6.37 7.01
C TRP A 20 -10.02 6.48 7.04
N TYR A 21 -9.33 5.40 6.69
CA TYR A 21 -7.88 5.26 6.82
C TYR A 21 -7.36 5.66 8.22
N GLY A 22 -7.93 5.02 9.25
CA GLY A 22 -7.79 5.50 10.62
C GLY A 22 -8.60 6.77 10.79
N GLU A 23 -7.96 7.85 11.25
CA GLU A 23 -8.58 9.18 11.38
C GLU A 23 -8.04 10.19 10.37
N SER A 24 -7.27 9.72 9.37
CA SER A 24 -6.63 10.59 8.37
C SER A 24 -7.59 11.11 7.29
N SER A 25 -8.80 10.54 7.19
CA SER A 25 -9.84 10.95 6.25
C SER A 25 -11.24 10.58 6.77
N LYS A 26 -12.23 10.89 5.95
CA LYS A 26 -13.63 10.46 6.12
C LYS A 26 -14.05 9.54 4.98
N LEU A 27 -15.19 8.86 5.13
CA LEU A 27 -15.79 8.08 4.03
C LEU A 27 -15.96 8.95 2.77
N PHE A 28 -16.47 10.16 2.96
CA PHE A 28 -16.47 11.26 2.00
C PHE A 28 -15.88 12.47 2.70
N ASP A 29 -14.63 12.83 2.38
CA ASP A 29 -13.96 13.99 2.95
C ASP A 29 -14.25 15.25 2.12
N LYS A 30 -14.25 16.41 2.77
CA LYS A 30 -14.32 17.72 2.07
C LYS A 30 -12.97 18.06 1.44
N HIS A 31 -11.89 17.61 2.06
CA HIS A 31 -10.54 17.82 1.57
C HIS A 31 -10.07 16.57 0.80
N VAL A 32 -10.31 16.57 -0.50
CA VAL A 32 -9.80 15.52 -1.40
C VAL A 32 -8.30 15.71 -1.63
N ARG A 33 -7.55 14.62 -1.65
CA ARG A 33 -6.08 14.65 -1.67
C ARG A 33 -5.48 14.09 -2.95
N TYR A 34 -6.24 13.39 -3.78
CA TYR A 34 -5.77 12.93 -5.08
C TYR A 34 -6.94 12.72 -6.06
N GLU A 35 -6.62 12.64 -7.36
CA GLU A 35 -7.59 12.24 -8.38
C GLU A 35 -7.99 10.77 -8.14
N GLY A 36 -9.20 10.56 -7.63
CA GLY A 36 -9.70 9.24 -7.27
C GLY A 36 -10.40 9.19 -5.90
N ASP A 37 -10.19 10.20 -5.05
CA ASP A 37 -10.96 10.34 -3.83
C ASP A 37 -12.46 10.46 -4.12
N GLU A 38 -13.23 9.54 -3.55
CA GLU A 38 -14.66 9.50 -3.73
C GLU A 38 -15.32 10.65 -2.95
N VAL A 39 -16.24 11.37 -3.62
CA VAL A 39 -16.96 12.53 -3.05
C VAL A 39 -18.46 12.29 -2.85
N ALA A 40 -19.02 11.32 -3.57
CA ALA A 40 -20.41 10.92 -3.45
C ALA A 40 -20.61 9.47 -3.92
N CYS A 41 -21.72 8.86 -3.50
CA CYS A 41 -22.20 7.58 -4.02
C CYS A 41 -23.70 7.65 -4.28
N VAL A 42 -24.15 7.17 -5.45
CA VAL A 42 -25.56 7.18 -5.84
C VAL A 42 -26.05 5.73 -5.93
N VAL A 43 -27.18 5.43 -5.28
CA VAL A 43 -27.92 4.19 -5.51
C VAL A 43 -29.19 4.47 -6.29
N ALA A 44 -29.46 3.62 -7.27
CA ALA A 44 -30.63 3.69 -8.13
C ALA A 44 -31.13 2.29 -8.46
N GLU A 45 -32.33 2.20 -9.05
CA GLU A 45 -32.93 0.93 -9.46
C GLU A 45 -32.19 0.27 -10.62
N THR A 46 -31.47 1.07 -11.42
CA THR A 46 -30.63 0.60 -12.52
C THR A 46 -29.27 1.28 -12.52
N GLU A 47 -28.26 0.60 -13.04
CA GLU A 47 -26.92 1.17 -13.23
C GLU A 47 -26.95 2.42 -14.12
N ASN A 48 -27.80 2.44 -15.15
CA ASN A 48 -27.98 3.59 -16.03
C ASN A 48 -28.51 4.81 -15.27
N SER A 49 -29.55 4.64 -14.44
CA SER A 49 -30.06 5.74 -13.61
C SER A 49 -29.00 6.28 -12.65
N ALA A 50 -28.17 5.41 -12.06
CA ALA A 50 -27.06 5.83 -11.20
C ALA A 50 -26.01 6.65 -11.98
N LYS A 51 -25.57 6.17 -13.16
CA LYS A 51 -24.61 6.87 -14.02
C LYS A 51 -25.14 8.21 -14.52
N GLU A 52 -26.40 8.29 -14.94
CA GLU A 52 -27.03 9.54 -15.36
C GLU A 52 -27.16 10.55 -14.21
N ALA A 53 -27.40 10.06 -12.99
CA ALA A 53 -27.41 10.90 -11.81
C ALA A 53 -26.01 11.43 -11.44
N LEU A 54 -24.97 10.58 -11.52
CA LEU A 54 -23.57 10.99 -11.29
C LEU A 54 -23.15 12.11 -12.25
N LYS A 55 -23.50 12.03 -13.54
CA LYS A 55 -23.23 13.10 -14.53
C LYS A 55 -23.87 14.46 -14.20
N LYS A 56 -24.93 14.46 -13.39
CA LYS A 56 -25.66 15.68 -12.98
C LYS A 56 -25.22 16.20 -11.61
N LEU A 57 -24.33 15.49 -10.91
CA LEU A 57 -23.74 15.99 -9.67
C LEU A 57 -22.76 17.12 -10.02
N MET A 58 -22.98 18.27 -9.40
CA MET A 58 -22.08 19.41 -9.47
C MET A 58 -21.24 19.42 -8.20
N VAL A 59 -19.93 19.35 -8.35
CA VAL A 59 -18.98 19.47 -7.23
C VAL A 59 -18.09 20.67 -7.52
N SER A 60 -18.03 21.60 -6.58
CA SER A 60 -17.17 22.78 -6.65
C SER A 60 -15.95 22.55 -5.78
N TYR A 61 -14.77 22.85 -6.31
CA TYR A 61 -13.50 22.70 -5.61
C TYR A 61 -12.76 24.03 -5.57
N ASP A 62 -12.17 24.33 -4.42
CA ASP A 62 -11.06 25.28 -4.34
C ASP A 62 -9.78 24.50 -4.62
N ILE A 63 -9.19 24.68 -5.80
CA ILE A 63 -8.03 23.91 -6.22
C ILE A 63 -6.80 24.33 -5.43
N LEU A 64 -6.18 23.37 -4.76
CA LEU A 64 -4.96 23.55 -3.98
C LEU A 64 -3.74 23.06 -4.77
N PRO A 65 -2.53 23.57 -4.46
CA PRO A 65 -1.29 22.99 -4.95
C PRO A 65 -1.17 21.51 -4.54
N PHE A 66 -0.55 20.71 -5.40
CA PHE A 66 -0.33 19.28 -5.16
C PHE A 66 1.08 18.89 -5.60
N GLU A 67 1.59 17.80 -5.06
CA GLU A 67 2.85 17.18 -5.48
C GLU A 67 2.72 15.65 -5.46
N VAL A 68 3.20 15.02 -6.52
CA VAL A 68 3.14 13.56 -6.72
C VAL A 68 4.52 12.91 -6.55
N ASP A 69 5.58 13.71 -6.55
CA ASP A 69 6.98 13.30 -6.41
C ASP A 69 7.42 13.27 -4.95
N ALA A 70 7.76 12.07 -4.46
CA ALA A 70 8.19 11.87 -3.09
C ALA A 70 9.53 12.55 -2.73
N GLU A 71 10.50 12.61 -3.66
CA GLU A 71 11.79 13.25 -3.40
C GLU A 71 11.63 14.76 -3.23
N LYS A 72 10.74 15.37 -4.02
CA LYS A 72 10.42 16.79 -3.85
C LYS A 72 9.74 17.07 -2.52
N LEU A 73 8.78 16.24 -2.10
CA LEU A 73 8.11 16.42 -0.80
C LEU A 73 9.00 16.12 0.41
N LEU A 74 10.05 15.31 0.23
CA LEU A 74 11.05 15.09 1.27
C LEU A 74 11.90 16.34 1.49
N ASN A 75 12.24 17.04 0.39
CA ASN A 75 13.10 18.23 0.41
C ASN A 75 12.33 19.56 0.57
N ASN A 76 11.02 19.57 0.28
CA ASN A 76 10.16 20.74 0.38
C ASN A 76 9.00 20.49 1.36
N THR A 77 9.03 21.20 2.49
CA THR A 77 8.02 21.08 3.56
C THR A 77 6.90 22.12 3.51
N GLU A 78 6.92 23.02 2.52
CA GLU A 78 5.87 24.03 2.34
C GLU A 78 4.56 23.40 1.85
N LEU A 79 4.66 22.46 0.89
CA LEU A 79 3.53 21.68 0.42
C LEU A 79 3.28 20.51 1.36
N LYS A 80 2.05 20.36 1.84
CA LYS A 80 1.67 19.34 2.80
C LYS A 80 0.42 18.59 2.33
N VAL A 81 0.52 17.27 2.25
CA VAL A 81 -0.63 16.39 1.95
C VAL A 81 -1.57 16.29 3.16
N HIS A 82 -1.02 16.41 4.37
CA HIS A 82 -1.76 16.54 5.62
C HIS A 82 -1.10 17.60 6.51
N ASP A 83 -1.87 18.22 7.40
CA ASP A 83 -1.38 19.27 8.32
C ASP A 83 -0.16 18.83 9.14
N TRP A 84 -0.10 17.54 9.47
CA TRP A 84 0.99 16.92 10.22
C TRP A 84 2.26 16.63 9.39
N GLY A 85 2.26 16.85 8.08
CA GLY A 85 3.40 16.71 7.19
C GLY A 85 3.27 15.59 6.14
N ASN A 86 4.39 15.27 5.48
CA ASN A 86 4.42 14.34 4.35
C ASN A 86 5.09 13.00 4.67
N LEU A 87 5.71 12.84 5.85
CA LEU A 87 6.31 11.56 6.24
C LEU A 87 5.31 10.71 6.99
N ASN A 88 4.94 9.54 6.47
CA ASN A 88 4.04 8.64 7.18
C ASN A 88 4.51 8.40 8.64
N LYS A 89 3.60 8.50 9.62
CA LYS A 89 3.90 8.47 11.08
C LYS A 89 4.81 9.61 11.59
N GLY A 90 5.14 10.60 10.77
CA GLY A 90 5.96 11.77 11.11
C GLY A 90 7.47 11.53 11.13
N LYS A 91 7.96 10.34 10.79
CA LYS A 91 9.38 9.98 10.83
C LYS A 91 9.72 8.82 9.88
N PRO A 92 10.97 8.67 9.43
CA PRO A 92 11.39 7.47 8.71
C PRO A 92 11.38 6.22 9.60
N ASP A 93 11.29 5.05 8.98
CA ASP A 93 11.52 3.77 9.62
C ASP A 93 13.04 3.45 9.52
N GLU A 94 13.70 3.25 10.65
CA GLU A 94 15.15 3.04 10.75
C GLU A 94 15.47 1.65 11.30
N TYR A 95 16.57 1.05 10.83
CA TYR A 95 17.11 -0.21 11.35
C TYR A 95 18.64 -0.18 11.32
N SER A 96 19.27 -0.71 12.36
CA SER A 96 20.71 -0.93 12.39
C SER A 96 21.09 -2.22 13.12
N ARG A 97 22.22 -2.82 12.73
CA ARG A 97 22.96 -3.81 13.52
C ARG A 97 24.45 -3.64 13.30
N GLY A 98 25.25 -3.97 14.31
CA GLY A 98 26.70 -3.78 14.27
C GLY A 98 27.10 -2.31 14.22
N ASN A 99 28.22 -2.02 13.60
CA ASN A 99 28.77 -0.68 13.43
C ASN A 99 29.08 -0.43 11.94
N ILE A 100 28.30 0.42 11.29
CA ILE A 100 28.40 0.66 9.84
C ILE A 100 29.75 1.29 9.44
N ASP A 101 30.32 2.15 10.29
CA ASP A 101 31.61 2.81 10.04
C ASP A 101 32.77 1.81 10.13
N GLU A 102 32.73 0.92 11.13
CA GLU A 102 33.69 -0.19 11.24
C GLU A 102 33.58 -1.15 10.04
N GLY A 103 32.35 -1.47 9.64
CA GLY A 103 32.09 -2.30 8.47
C GLY A 103 32.70 -1.73 7.20
N PHE A 104 32.43 -0.45 6.89
CA PHE A 104 33.00 0.19 5.69
C PHE A 104 34.51 0.38 5.78
N SER A 105 35.05 0.83 6.91
CA SER A 105 36.51 1.01 7.08
C SER A 105 37.29 -0.31 6.98
N SER A 106 36.65 -1.44 7.30
CA SER A 106 37.25 -2.75 7.11
C SER A 106 37.13 -3.28 5.67
N SER A 107 36.44 -2.61 4.75
CA SER A 107 36.21 -3.11 3.40
C SER A 107 37.46 -2.97 2.52
N ASP A 108 37.76 -3.98 1.69
CA ASP A 108 38.77 -3.85 0.63
C ASP A 108 38.20 -3.16 -0.61
N TYR A 109 36.90 -3.35 -0.85
CA TYR A 109 36.14 -2.72 -1.93
C TYR A 109 34.81 -2.19 -1.41
N ILE A 110 34.41 -1.03 -1.92
CA ILE A 110 33.10 -0.42 -1.66
C ILE A 110 32.47 -0.10 -3.02
N ILE A 111 31.20 -0.45 -3.17
CA ILE A 111 30.37 -0.06 -4.31
C ILE A 111 29.08 0.62 -3.83
N GLU A 112 28.55 1.51 -4.64
CA GLU A 112 27.36 2.30 -4.34
C GLU A 112 26.60 2.55 -5.64
N ASP A 113 25.28 2.36 -5.62
CA ASP A 113 24.43 2.67 -6.76
C ASP A 113 23.01 3.04 -6.31
N THR A 114 22.24 3.66 -7.21
CA THR A 114 20.85 4.06 -7.00
C THR A 114 19.94 3.38 -8.00
N PHE A 115 18.95 2.65 -7.48
CA PHE A 115 17.96 1.92 -8.28
C PHE A 115 16.58 2.51 -8.07
N SER A 116 15.73 2.46 -9.09
CA SER A 116 14.33 2.83 -8.96
C SER A 116 13.39 1.75 -9.48
N THR A 117 12.18 1.70 -8.92
CA THR A 117 11.08 0.87 -9.42
C THR A 117 9.83 1.69 -9.58
N GLN A 118 9.06 1.45 -10.66
CA GLN A 118 7.81 2.15 -10.89
C GLN A 118 6.66 1.65 -10.02
N VAL A 119 5.61 2.48 -9.91
CA VAL A 119 4.29 2.08 -9.41
C VAL A 119 3.73 0.92 -10.25
N ALA A 120 3.09 -0.05 -9.60
CA ALA A 120 2.41 -1.16 -10.28
C ALA A 120 1.00 -1.41 -9.72
N ILE A 121 0.04 -1.71 -10.61
CA ILE A 121 -1.36 -2.02 -10.26
C ILE A 121 -1.62 -3.53 -10.35
N HIS A 122 -2.37 -4.07 -9.39
CA HIS A 122 -2.59 -5.51 -9.21
C HIS A 122 -3.30 -6.18 -10.38
N ASN A 123 -4.18 -5.44 -11.05
CA ASN A 123 -4.94 -5.86 -12.22
C ASN A 123 -5.51 -7.29 -12.17
N PRO A 124 -6.26 -7.68 -11.11
CA PRO A 124 -7.03 -8.92 -11.16
C PRO A 124 -8.07 -8.84 -12.28
N THR A 125 -8.33 -9.97 -12.93
CA THR A 125 -9.31 -10.06 -14.02
C THR A 125 -10.71 -9.69 -13.52
N GLU A 126 -11.07 -10.19 -12.34
CA GLU A 126 -12.30 -9.80 -11.65
C GLU A 126 -12.14 -8.45 -10.96
N VAL A 127 -13.09 -7.55 -11.23
CA VAL A 127 -13.14 -6.23 -10.59
C VAL A 127 -13.54 -6.31 -9.11
N HIS A 128 -13.22 -5.26 -8.35
CA HIS A 128 -13.69 -5.16 -6.97
C HIS A 128 -15.22 -4.97 -6.95
N CYS A 129 -15.89 -5.72 -6.08
CA CYS A 129 -17.34 -5.74 -5.99
C CYS A 129 -17.77 -6.11 -4.57
N SER A 130 -18.90 -5.54 -4.14
CA SER A 130 -19.62 -5.93 -2.94
C SER A 130 -21.12 -5.99 -3.19
N VAL A 131 -21.78 -7.01 -2.67
CA VAL A 131 -23.25 -7.09 -2.56
C VAL A 131 -23.59 -7.17 -1.09
N VAL A 132 -24.40 -6.22 -0.63
CA VAL A 132 -24.67 -6.04 0.79
C VAL A 132 -26.17 -6.04 1.05
N ASN A 133 -26.60 -6.73 2.10
CA ASN A 133 -27.98 -6.78 2.55
C ASN A 133 -28.07 -6.71 4.07
N TRP A 134 -29.16 -6.14 4.59
CA TRP A 134 -29.51 -6.21 6.00
C TRP A 134 -30.65 -7.22 6.22
N GLU A 135 -30.47 -8.09 7.20
CA GLU A 135 -31.51 -8.95 7.77
C GLU A 135 -31.74 -8.48 9.21
N ASP A 136 -32.79 -7.70 9.42
CA ASP A 136 -33.04 -6.97 10.67
C ASP A 136 -31.83 -6.11 11.09
N ASP A 137 -31.13 -6.49 12.16
CA ASP A 137 -29.94 -5.80 12.67
C ASP A 137 -28.61 -6.46 12.26
N LYS A 138 -28.67 -7.54 11.47
CA LYS A 138 -27.52 -8.27 10.96
C LYS A 138 -27.17 -7.82 9.54
N LEU A 139 -25.91 -7.46 9.33
CA LEU A 139 -25.34 -7.08 8.05
C LEU A 139 -24.70 -8.29 7.37
N ILE A 140 -25.16 -8.61 6.17
CA ILE A 140 -24.58 -9.67 5.32
C ILE A 140 -23.85 -9.02 4.14
N VAL A 141 -22.57 -9.34 4.00
CA VAL A 141 -21.67 -8.78 2.99
C VAL A 141 -21.11 -9.90 2.14
N TYR A 142 -21.48 -9.95 0.86
CA TYR A 142 -20.82 -10.79 -0.14
C TYR A 142 -19.74 -9.94 -0.83
N ASP A 143 -18.48 -10.15 -0.46
CA ASP A 143 -17.37 -9.31 -0.92
C ASP A 143 -16.36 -10.12 -1.74
N SER A 144 -15.84 -9.49 -2.80
CA SER A 144 -14.68 -10.01 -3.51
C SER A 144 -13.41 -9.69 -2.70
N THR A 145 -13.07 -10.59 -1.77
CA THR A 145 -12.02 -10.37 -0.76
C THR A 145 -11.00 -11.52 -0.63
N GLN A 146 -9.80 -11.20 -0.13
CA GLN A 146 -8.77 -12.13 0.34
C GLN A 146 -8.80 -12.32 1.87
N GLY A 147 -9.42 -11.40 2.61
CA GLY A 147 -9.44 -11.38 4.07
C GLY A 147 -10.84 -11.09 4.60
N ILE A 148 -11.62 -12.14 4.90
CA ILE A 148 -13.00 -11.97 5.38
C ILE A 148 -13.06 -11.35 6.78
N PHE A 149 -12.07 -11.61 7.63
CA PHE A 149 -12.02 -11.09 9.00
C PHE A 149 -11.68 -9.60 8.99
N GLU A 150 -10.71 -9.20 8.18
CA GLU A 150 -10.28 -7.81 8.00
C GLU A 150 -11.40 -6.96 7.39
N VAL A 151 -12.15 -7.51 6.42
CA VAL A 151 -13.37 -6.86 5.89
C VAL A 151 -14.41 -6.70 6.99
N ARG A 152 -14.65 -7.74 7.80
CA ARG A 152 -15.62 -7.72 8.90
C ARG A 152 -15.28 -6.64 9.92
N GLU A 153 -14.03 -6.61 10.38
CA GLU A 153 -13.52 -5.62 11.33
C GLU A 153 -13.66 -4.20 10.77
N THR A 154 -13.23 -3.97 9.53
CA THR A 154 -13.28 -2.65 8.89
C THR A 154 -14.71 -2.14 8.77
N VAL A 155 -15.64 -2.98 8.30
CA VAL A 155 -17.06 -2.62 8.13
C VAL A 155 -17.72 -2.39 9.48
N ALA A 156 -17.49 -3.26 10.46
CA ALA A 156 -18.05 -3.13 11.80
C ALA A 156 -17.60 -1.82 12.46
N LYS A 157 -16.28 -1.52 12.40
CA LYS A 157 -15.71 -0.28 12.93
C LYS A 157 -16.27 0.96 12.24
N ALA A 158 -16.35 0.96 10.91
CA ALA A 158 -16.86 2.10 10.15
C ALA A 158 -18.34 2.42 10.46
N LEU A 159 -19.13 1.39 10.78
CA LEU A 159 -20.57 1.53 11.04
C LEU A 159 -20.93 1.57 12.53
N GLY A 160 -19.96 1.45 13.44
CA GLY A 160 -20.19 1.40 14.88
C GLY A 160 -20.98 0.16 15.32
N LEU A 161 -20.74 -1.00 14.69
CA LEU A 161 -21.39 -2.27 14.99
C LEU A 161 -20.46 -3.18 15.80
N SER A 162 -21.04 -4.12 16.57
CA SER A 162 -20.28 -5.28 17.03
C SER A 162 -20.00 -6.21 15.83
N GLU A 163 -18.82 -6.83 15.81
CA GLU A 163 -18.43 -7.74 14.71
C GLU A 163 -19.38 -8.92 14.54
N GLU A 164 -20.03 -9.38 15.61
CA GLU A 164 -21.03 -10.47 15.57
C GLU A 164 -22.25 -10.13 14.69
N LYS A 165 -22.54 -8.84 14.50
CA LYS A 165 -23.62 -8.35 13.62
C LYS A 165 -23.20 -8.27 12.17
N VAL A 166 -21.94 -8.54 11.84
CA VAL A 166 -21.42 -8.46 10.47
C VAL A 166 -20.97 -9.83 10.01
N GLN A 167 -21.65 -10.38 9.01
CA GLN A 167 -21.26 -11.63 8.36
C GLN A 167 -20.68 -11.32 6.98
N VAL A 168 -19.41 -11.64 6.79
CA VAL A 168 -18.72 -11.53 5.49
C VAL A 168 -18.63 -12.90 4.84
N ILE A 169 -19.11 -12.99 3.61
CA ILE A 169 -19.15 -14.20 2.80
C ILE A 169 -18.31 -13.97 1.55
N LYS A 170 -17.42 -14.93 1.27
CA LYS A 170 -16.58 -14.96 0.07
C LYS A 170 -16.66 -16.35 -0.53
N GLU A 171 -17.38 -16.45 -1.65
CA GLU A 171 -17.51 -17.68 -2.41
C GLU A 171 -16.31 -17.87 -3.35
N TYR A 172 -16.38 -17.22 -4.52
CA TYR A 172 -15.35 -17.23 -5.55
C TYR A 172 -14.73 -15.83 -5.67
N MET A 173 -13.44 -15.76 -5.97
CA MET A 173 -12.70 -14.50 -6.13
C MET A 173 -11.66 -14.68 -7.25
N GLY A 174 -11.76 -13.85 -8.29
CA GLY A 174 -10.97 -13.88 -9.52
C GLY A 174 -9.65 -13.11 -9.41
N GLY A 175 -8.91 -13.35 -8.33
CA GLY A 175 -7.63 -12.73 -8.03
C GLY A 175 -7.74 -11.42 -7.25
N GLY A 176 -6.65 -11.08 -6.55
CA GLY A 176 -6.51 -9.84 -5.78
C GLY A 176 -5.05 -9.42 -5.61
N PHE A 177 -4.12 -10.38 -5.50
CA PHE A 177 -2.68 -10.13 -5.44
C PHE A 177 -2.24 -9.15 -4.33
N GLY A 178 -3.10 -8.97 -3.31
CA GLY A 178 -2.93 -8.06 -2.17
C GLY A 178 -3.89 -6.87 -2.16
N SER A 179 -4.56 -6.52 -3.28
CA SER A 179 -5.49 -5.37 -3.32
C SER A 179 -6.78 -5.59 -2.53
N LYS A 180 -7.14 -6.86 -2.29
CA LYS A 180 -8.41 -7.33 -1.69
C LYS A 180 -8.26 -7.78 -0.23
N LEU A 181 -7.23 -7.33 0.50
CA LEU A 181 -6.98 -7.74 1.89
C LEU A 181 -7.80 -6.97 2.93
N GLU A 182 -8.40 -5.83 2.56
CA GLU A 182 -9.21 -4.99 3.43
C GLU A 182 -10.46 -4.50 2.68
N ALA A 183 -11.49 -4.07 3.40
CA ALA A 183 -12.70 -3.52 2.77
C ALA A 183 -12.40 -2.23 2.01
N GLY A 184 -13.01 -2.06 0.83
CA GLY A 184 -13.05 -0.77 0.15
C GLY A 184 -14.18 0.11 0.69
N LYS A 185 -14.11 1.42 0.43
CA LYS A 185 -15.21 2.34 0.78
C LYS A 185 -16.53 1.90 0.15
N TYR A 186 -16.49 1.34 -1.07
CA TYR A 186 -17.67 0.81 -1.77
C TYR A 186 -18.47 -0.20 -0.93
N THR A 187 -17.81 -1.04 -0.11
CA THR A 187 -18.49 -2.01 0.77
C THR A 187 -19.28 -1.28 1.86
N VAL A 188 -18.69 -0.25 2.48
CA VAL A 188 -19.34 0.55 3.52
C VAL A 188 -20.45 1.43 2.94
N MET A 189 -20.22 2.04 1.78
CA MET A 189 -21.24 2.79 1.04
C MET A 189 -22.46 1.91 0.74
N ALA A 190 -22.24 0.69 0.24
CA ALA A 190 -23.30 -0.28 -0.03
C ALA A 190 -24.07 -0.65 1.25
N ALA A 191 -23.38 -0.86 2.37
CA ALA A 191 -24.01 -1.16 3.65
C ALA A 191 -24.93 -0.03 4.16
N ILE A 192 -24.47 1.23 4.09
CA ILE A 192 -25.27 2.39 4.50
C ILE A 192 -26.50 2.53 3.59
N LEU A 193 -26.29 2.44 2.27
CA LEU A 193 -27.36 2.57 1.29
C LEU A 193 -28.39 1.47 1.44
N SER A 194 -27.94 0.21 1.60
CA SER A 194 -28.83 -0.94 1.80
C SER A 194 -29.73 -0.76 3.02
N LYS A 195 -29.18 -0.24 4.13
CA LYS A 195 -29.97 0.07 5.33
C LYS A 195 -31.02 1.16 5.08
N LYS A 196 -30.64 2.24 4.40
CA LYS A 196 -31.52 3.38 4.12
C LYS A 196 -32.69 3.00 3.22
N ILE A 197 -32.42 2.22 2.18
CA ILE A 197 -33.44 1.84 1.19
C ILE A 197 -34.15 0.52 1.51
N LYS A 198 -33.69 -0.22 2.53
CA LYS A 198 -34.21 -1.53 2.94
C LYS A 198 -34.23 -2.56 1.80
N ARG A 199 -33.19 -2.55 0.97
CA ARG A 199 -33.00 -3.46 -0.17
C ARG A 199 -31.53 -3.86 -0.27
N PRO A 200 -31.19 -5.02 -0.85
CA PRO A 200 -29.81 -5.34 -1.20
C PRO A 200 -29.22 -4.26 -2.12
N VAL A 201 -27.94 -3.93 -1.91
CA VAL A 201 -27.18 -2.99 -2.74
C VAL A 201 -25.93 -3.68 -3.28
N LYS A 202 -25.76 -3.60 -4.60
CA LYS A 202 -24.55 -4.03 -5.30
C LYS A 202 -23.75 -2.81 -5.73
N ILE A 203 -22.47 -2.77 -5.41
CA ILE A 203 -21.51 -1.83 -6.00
C ILE A 203 -20.39 -2.66 -6.62
N THR A 204 -20.15 -2.42 -7.90
CA THR A 204 -19.08 -3.04 -8.69
C THR A 204 -18.28 -1.93 -9.33
N LEU A 205 -16.97 -1.93 -9.14
CA LEU A 205 -16.11 -0.95 -9.79
C LEU A 205 -15.92 -1.31 -11.26
N ASP A 206 -15.78 -0.30 -12.10
CA ASP A 206 -15.20 -0.48 -13.43
C ASP A 206 -13.67 -0.52 -13.39
N ARG A 207 -13.03 -0.76 -14.54
CA ARG A 207 -11.56 -0.88 -14.61
C ARG A 207 -10.84 0.44 -14.31
N ARG A 208 -11.43 1.59 -14.66
CA ARG A 208 -10.85 2.90 -14.39
C ARG A 208 -10.92 3.19 -12.89
N GLU A 209 -12.09 3.00 -12.30
CA GLU A 209 -12.32 3.16 -10.86
C GLU A 209 -11.39 2.25 -10.05
N MET A 210 -11.18 1.01 -10.50
CA MET A 210 -10.21 0.13 -9.87
C MET A 210 -8.81 0.72 -9.82
N ASN A 211 -8.29 1.22 -10.95
CA ASN A 211 -6.94 1.75 -11.02
C ASN A 211 -6.74 2.99 -10.14
N LEU A 212 -7.82 3.67 -9.76
CA LEU A 212 -7.80 4.84 -8.89
C LEU A 212 -7.98 4.48 -7.40
N ALA A 213 -8.91 3.57 -7.08
CA ALA A 213 -9.41 3.40 -5.70
C ALA A 213 -8.86 2.17 -4.95
N VAL A 214 -8.27 1.19 -5.64
CA VAL A 214 -7.87 -0.11 -5.01
C VAL A 214 -6.40 -0.17 -4.60
N GLY A 215 -5.68 0.93 -4.77
CA GLY A 215 -4.27 1.10 -4.42
C GLY A 215 -3.29 0.44 -5.38
N ASN A 216 -2.01 0.49 -5.02
CA ASN A 216 -0.89 0.12 -5.88
C ASN A 216 0.29 -0.45 -5.06
N ARG A 217 1.23 -1.11 -5.75
CA ARG A 217 2.60 -1.22 -5.24
C ARG A 217 3.23 0.18 -5.35
N PRO A 218 3.78 0.74 -4.26
CA PRO A 218 4.47 2.01 -4.32
C PRO A 218 5.73 1.88 -5.15
N ASP A 219 6.11 2.97 -5.81
CA ASP A 219 7.45 3.14 -6.38
C ASP A 219 8.52 3.08 -5.27
N SER A 220 9.77 3.03 -5.69
CA SER A 220 10.89 3.22 -4.78
C SER A 220 12.08 3.83 -5.49
N ILE A 221 12.82 4.64 -4.77
CA ILE A 221 14.18 5.08 -5.10
C ILE A 221 15.06 4.58 -3.98
N GLN A 222 16.06 3.79 -4.32
CA GLN A 222 16.82 2.99 -3.38
C GLN A 222 18.31 3.26 -3.62
N LYS A 223 18.93 3.95 -2.67
CA LYS A 223 20.37 4.20 -2.68
C LYS A 223 21.03 3.15 -1.80
N LEU A 224 21.81 2.26 -2.41
CA LEU A 224 22.45 1.15 -1.73
C LEU A 224 23.97 1.32 -1.74
N LYS A 225 24.61 0.90 -0.65
CA LYS A 225 26.07 0.87 -0.52
C LYS A 225 26.51 -0.44 0.11
N LEU A 226 27.51 -1.07 -0.48
CA LEU A 226 28.01 -2.40 -0.10
C LEU A 226 29.51 -2.34 0.09
N GLY A 227 29.98 -2.83 1.24
CA GLY A 227 31.38 -3.07 1.55
C GLY A 227 31.69 -4.56 1.54
N MET A 228 32.85 -4.94 0.99
CA MET A 228 33.29 -6.33 0.96
C MET A 228 34.82 -6.47 1.03
N LYS A 229 35.27 -7.65 1.44
CA LYS A 229 36.67 -8.09 1.36
C LYS A 229 37.03 -8.59 -0.04
N LYS A 230 38.33 -8.72 -0.33
CA LYS A 230 38.83 -9.35 -1.58
C LYS A 230 38.33 -10.78 -1.80
N ASP A 231 37.99 -11.50 -0.73
CA ASP A 231 37.51 -12.88 -0.77
C ASP A 231 35.97 -12.99 -0.88
N GLY A 232 35.29 -11.87 -1.14
CA GLY A 232 33.83 -11.79 -1.29
C GLY A 232 33.05 -11.69 0.01
N THR A 233 33.69 -11.68 1.18
CA THR A 233 32.97 -11.53 2.46
C THR A 233 32.37 -10.13 2.59
N LEU A 234 31.06 -10.04 2.81
CA LEU A 234 30.36 -8.77 3.10
C LEU A 234 30.76 -8.21 4.46
N THR A 235 31.12 -6.93 4.50
CA THR A 235 31.55 -6.22 5.71
C THR A 235 30.58 -5.12 6.14
N ALA A 236 29.87 -4.51 5.20
CA ALA A 236 28.86 -3.48 5.46
C ALA A 236 27.77 -3.45 4.38
N LEU A 237 26.53 -3.19 4.80
CA LEU A 237 25.41 -2.91 3.89
C LEU A 237 24.63 -1.68 4.38
N SER A 238 24.41 -0.72 3.50
CA SER A 238 23.57 0.45 3.79
C SER A 238 22.51 0.62 2.70
N GLN A 239 21.28 0.97 3.10
CA GLN A 239 20.20 1.30 2.18
C GLN A 239 19.37 2.47 2.68
N GLU A 240 19.31 3.52 1.88
CA GLU A 240 18.31 4.59 1.99
C GLU A 240 17.21 4.35 0.96
N THR A 241 15.96 4.54 1.35
CA THR A 241 14.81 4.35 0.46
C THR A 241 13.81 5.49 0.59
N ILE A 242 13.37 6.01 -0.54
CA ILE A 242 12.24 6.95 -0.65
C ILE A 242 11.14 6.26 -1.45
N ALA A 243 9.91 6.27 -0.96
CA ALA A 243 8.76 5.64 -1.63
C ALA A 243 7.50 6.51 -1.50
N SER A 244 6.76 6.64 -2.60
CA SER A 244 5.49 7.37 -2.67
C SER A 244 4.35 6.45 -2.21
N VAL A 245 3.88 6.60 -0.98
CA VAL A 245 2.81 5.78 -0.41
C VAL A 245 1.40 6.32 -0.68
N GLY A 246 1.30 7.42 -1.41
CA GLY A 246 0.05 8.09 -1.78
C GLY A 246 -0.54 8.93 -0.65
N ALA A 247 -1.79 9.35 -0.82
CA ALA A 247 -2.40 10.39 0.00
C ALA A 247 -2.69 9.98 1.44
N TYR A 248 -2.58 8.69 1.78
CA TYR A 248 -3.01 8.15 3.06
C TYR A 248 -1.97 7.18 3.65
N PRO A 249 -1.90 7.05 4.98
CA PRO A 249 -0.92 6.20 5.66
C PRO A 249 -0.84 4.77 5.10
N SER A 250 0.36 4.36 4.69
CA SER A 250 0.69 3.01 4.22
C SER A 250 2.20 2.76 4.30
N GLY A 251 2.64 1.53 4.07
CA GLY A 251 4.06 1.16 4.11
C GLY A 251 4.73 1.22 2.72
N GLY A 252 5.87 1.90 2.62
CA GLY A 252 6.69 1.98 1.41
C GLY A 252 8.08 1.33 1.50
N GLY A 253 8.43 0.75 2.66
CA GLY A 253 9.75 0.16 2.90
C GLY A 253 10.06 -1.04 2.00
N CYS A 254 11.32 -1.17 1.59
CA CYS A 254 11.82 -2.24 0.73
C CYS A 254 13.22 -2.75 1.11
N SER A 255 13.75 -2.43 2.29
CA SER A 255 15.09 -2.85 2.71
C SER A 255 15.16 -4.21 3.40
N TRP A 256 14.01 -4.88 3.61
CA TRP A 256 13.97 -6.21 4.24
C TRP A 256 14.89 -7.25 3.57
N PRO A 257 14.97 -7.34 2.21
CA PRO A 257 15.93 -8.21 1.54
C PRO A 257 17.39 -7.94 1.95
N LEU A 258 17.82 -6.67 2.01
CA LEU A 258 19.16 -6.27 2.42
C LEU A 258 19.44 -6.61 3.89
N ARG A 259 18.43 -6.47 4.76
CA ARG A 259 18.54 -6.82 6.18
C ARG A 259 18.71 -8.31 6.44
N THR A 260 18.32 -9.20 5.51
CA THR A 260 18.08 -10.61 5.83
C THR A 260 18.79 -11.61 4.91
N LEU A 261 18.86 -11.36 3.60
CA LEU A 261 19.22 -12.39 2.61
C LEU A 261 20.65 -12.93 2.75
N TYR A 262 21.63 -12.09 3.08
CA TYR A 262 23.04 -12.49 3.20
C TYR A 262 23.62 -12.10 4.55
N LYS A 263 24.57 -12.91 5.03
CA LYS A 263 25.32 -12.65 6.25
C LYS A 263 26.06 -11.32 6.13
N CYS A 264 25.79 -10.40 7.06
CA CYS A 264 26.54 -9.16 7.19
C CYS A 264 26.32 -8.61 8.60
N ASP A 265 27.40 -8.42 9.33
CA ASP A 265 27.37 -8.06 10.75
C ASP A 265 27.10 -6.55 10.94
N ASN A 266 27.33 -5.73 9.92
CA ASN A 266 27.15 -4.28 9.97
C ASN A 266 26.14 -3.82 8.91
N VAL A 267 24.95 -3.44 9.34
CA VAL A 267 23.86 -3.05 8.44
C VAL A 267 23.17 -1.80 8.97
N GLU A 268 22.86 -0.87 8.08
CA GLU A 268 22.05 0.31 8.37
C GLU A 268 21.00 0.52 7.27
N THR A 269 19.76 0.84 7.63
CA THR A 269 18.74 1.21 6.66
C THR A 269 17.86 2.33 7.16
N ILE A 270 17.46 3.23 6.27
CA ILE A 270 16.49 4.30 6.53
C ILE A 270 15.45 4.34 5.41
N GLU A 271 14.17 4.37 5.78
CA GLU A 271 13.06 4.27 4.84
C GLU A 271 12.07 5.43 5.02
N PHE A 272 12.00 6.30 4.02
CA PHE A 272 11.08 7.43 3.94
C PHE A 272 9.82 7.02 3.17
N SER A 273 8.75 6.71 3.91
CA SER A 273 7.41 6.51 3.32
C SER A 273 6.72 7.86 3.17
N MET A 274 6.81 8.44 1.98
CA MET A 274 6.33 9.78 1.64
C MET A 274 4.87 9.74 1.19
N LEU A 275 4.03 10.52 1.87
CA LEU A 275 2.70 10.84 1.38
C LEU A 275 2.82 11.74 0.16
N THR A 276 2.03 11.46 -0.86
CA THR A 276 1.95 12.25 -2.09
C THR A 276 0.49 12.41 -2.51
N ASN A 277 0.18 13.33 -3.42
CA ASN A 277 -1.18 13.51 -3.96
C ASN A 277 -1.55 12.44 -5.01
N THR A 278 -1.33 11.16 -4.67
CA THR A 278 -1.64 9.98 -5.50
C THR A 278 -2.42 8.93 -4.70
N GLY A 279 -2.90 7.87 -5.36
CA GLY A 279 -3.65 6.81 -4.69
C GLY A 279 -2.83 6.06 -3.64
N LYS A 280 -3.47 5.72 -2.50
CA LYS A 280 -2.84 5.02 -1.36
C LYS A 280 -2.19 3.69 -1.81
N ALA A 281 -0.95 3.47 -1.40
CA ALA A 281 -0.27 2.19 -1.57
C ALA A 281 -0.99 1.05 -0.81
N ARG A 282 -1.00 -0.15 -1.40
CA ARG A 282 -1.54 -1.37 -0.81
C ARG A 282 -0.57 -2.54 -0.97
N PRO A 283 -0.71 -3.60 -0.16
CA PRO A 283 0.09 -4.80 -0.36
C PRO A 283 -0.04 -5.30 -1.79
N PHE A 284 1.09 -5.54 -2.45
CA PHE A 284 1.16 -6.20 -3.74
C PHE A 284 2.13 -7.38 -3.57
N ARG A 285 1.71 -8.58 -3.99
CA ARG A 285 2.44 -9.86 -3.94
C ARG A 285 3.95 -9.69 -3.67
N ALA A 286 4.38 -10.10 -2.47
CA ALA A 286 5.69 -9.78 -1.87
C ALA A 286 5.92 -8.25 -1.69
N PRO A 287 5.20 -7.62 -0.73
CA PRO A 287 5.31 -6.18 -0.46
C PRO A 287 6.73 -5.81 -0.02
N GLY A 288 7.31 -4.77 -0.62
CA GLY A 288 8.68 -4.32 -0.35
C GLY A 288 9.77 -5.25 -0.89
N HIS A 289 9.55 -6.56 -0.84
CA HIS A 289 10.52 -7.57 -1.28
C HIS A 289 10.82 -7.51 -2.77
N VAL A 290 9.84 -7.31 -3.66
CA VAL A 290 10.13 -7.23 -5.10
C VAL A 290 11.03 -6.03 -5.40
N GLN A 291 10.71 -4.86 -4.86
CA GLN A 291 11.52 -3.66 -5.06
C GLN A 291 12.92 -3.81 -4.47
N GLY A 292 12.99 -4.30 -3.23
CA GLY A 292 14.25 -4.48 -2.49
C GLY A 292 15.15 -5.54 -3.09
N THR A 293 14.59 -6.69 -3.49
CA THR A 293 15.36 -7.78 -4.10
C THR A 293 15.90 -7.36 -5.44
N PHE A 294 15.14 -6.61 -6.26
CA PHE A 294 15.66 -6.09 -7.53
C PHE A 294 16.92 -5.24 -7.32
N ALA A 295 16.84 -4.21 -6.47
CA ALA A 295 17.97 -3.30 -6.23
C ALA A 295 19.14 -4.02 -5.56
N PHE A 296 18.86 -4.82 -4.52
CA PHE A 296 19.91 -5.47 -3.75
C PHE A 296 20.61 -6.58 -4.53
N GLU A 297 19.89 -7.44 -5.25
CA GLU A 297 20.51 -8.51 -6.02
C GLU A 297 21.29 -7.98 -7.23
N ALA A 298 20.87 -6.86 -7.82
CA ALA A 298 21.65 -6.18 -8.86
C ALA A 298 23.00 -5.72 -8.30
N LEU A 299 23.00 -5.05 -7.13
CA LEU A 299 24.24 -4.62 -6.49
C LEU A 299 25.13 -5.80 -6.05
N ILE A 300 24.52 -6.95 -5.69
CA ILE A 300 25.26 -8.18 -5.37
C ILE A 300 25.95 -8.76 -6.60
N ASP A 301 25.33 -8.73 -7.78
CA ASP A 301 25.99 -9.14 -9.03
C ASP A 301 27.15 -8.20 -9.37
N ASP A 302 26.96 -6.89 -9.23
CA ASP A 302 28.04 -5.90 -9.45
C ASP A 302 29.20 -6.09 -8.46
N ALA A 303 28.91 -6.46 -7.21
CA ALA A 303 29.92 -6.80 -6.21
C ALA A 303 30.74 -8.02 -6.63
N ALA A 304 30.07 -9.10 -7.08
CA ALA A 304 30.75 -10.30 -7.55
C ALA A 304 31.64 -9.99 -8.76
N LEU A 305 31.13 -9.24 -9.74
CA LEU A 305 31.88 -8.82 -10.93
C LEU A 305 33.10 -7.95 -10.58
N LYS A 306 32.98 -7.06 -9.59
CA LYS A 306 34.06 -6.16 -9.17
C LYS A 306 35.32 -6.90 -8.68
N ILE A 307 35.16 -8.12 -8.16
CA ILE A 307 36.26 -8.97 -7.68
C ILE A 307 36.49 -10.21 -8.54
N ASP A 308 35.88 -10.27 -9.73
CA ASP A 308 35.98 -11.40 -10.67
C ASP A 308 35.55 -12.74 -10.02
N MET A 309 34.51 -12.71 -9.19
CA MET A 309 33.92 -13.89 -8.54
C MET A 309 32.63 -14.29 -9.25
N ASP A 310 32.38 -15.59 -9.38
CA ASP A 310 31.08 -16.08 -9.87
C ASP A 310 29.94 -15.57 -8.95
N PRO A 311 28.87 -14.98 -9.51
CA PRO A 311 27.78 -14.43 -8.70
C PRO A 311 27.06 -15.45 -7.82
N ILE A 312 27.04 -16.74 -8.16
CA ILE A 312 26.47 -17.79 -7.31
C ILE A 312 27.43 -18.10 -6.17
N GLU A 313 28.73 -18.21 -6.45
CA GLU A 313 29.76 -18.37 -5.41
C GLU A 313 29.75 -17.22 -4.39
N PHE A 314 29.61 -15.98 -4.85
CA PHE A 314 29.51 -14.81 -3.97
C PHE A 314 28.30 -14.90 -3.02
N ARG A 315 27.14 -15.31 -3.52
CA ARG A 315 25.94 -15.52 -2.71
C ARG A 315 26.09 -16.68 -1.73
N LEU A 316 26.73 -17.78 -2.15
CA LEU A 316 26.99 -18.95 -1.31
C LEU A 316 27.98 -18.64 -0.18
N LYS A 317 29.00 -17.82 -0.47
CA LYS A 317 29.98 -17.30 0.49
C LYS A 317 29.31 -16.53 1.61
N ASN A 318 28.34 -15.69 1.25
CA ASN A 318 27.60 -14.85 2.20
C ASN A 318 26.25 -15.47 2.64
N TYR A 319 26.08 -16.77 2.47
CA TYR A 319 24.84 -17.43 2.84
C TYR A 319 24.61 -17.44 4.35
N VAL A 320 23.35 -17.25 4.75
CA VAL A 320 22.91 -17.34 6.15
C VAL A 320 21.66 -18.22 6.28
N ASP A 321 21.63 -19.10 7.29
CA ASP A 321 20.53 -20.05 7.56
C ASP A 321 19.35 -19.43 8.33
N ASN A 322 19.63 -18.35 9.06
CA ASN A 322 18.66 -17.68 9.91
C ASN A 322 18.45 -16.23 9.43
N ASP A 323 17.24 -15.73 9.63
CA ASP A 323 16.93 -14.31 9.60
C ASP A 323 17.81 -13.59 10.65
N GLN A 324 18.58 -12.60 10.22
CA GLN A 324 19.50 -11.86 11.10
C GLN A 324 18.83 -10.73 11.89
N VAL A 325 17.56 -10.43 11.60
CA VAL A 325 16.72 -9.49 12.37
C VAL A 325 16.06 -10.21 13.53
N TRP A 326 15.42 -11.36 13.26
CA TRP A 326 14.64 -12.08 14.28
C TRP A 326 15.37 -13.30 14.89
N GLY A 327 16.50 -13.73 14.30
CA GLY A 327 17.23 -14.91 14.75
C GLY A 327 16.51 -16.23 14.46
N VAL A 328 15.49 -16.22 13.60
CA VAL A 328 14.69 -17.42 13.29
C VAL A 328 15.16 -18.10 12.02
N LYS A 329 15.08 -19.43 11.98
CA LYS A 329 15.45 -20.20 10.79
C LYS A 329 14.51 -19.91 9.62
N TYR A 330 15.05 -19.77 8.41
CA TYR A 330 14.22 -19.66 7.22
C TYR A 330 13.36 -20.92 7.02
N SER A 331 12.07 -20.73 6.74
CA SER A 331 11.14 -21.83 6.41
C SER A 331 11.54 -22.56 5.12
N SER A 332 12.08 -21.83 4.15
CA SER A 332 12.79 -22.39 2.99
C SER A 332 13.81 -21.40 2.44
N LYS A 333 15.02 -21.86 2.14
CA LYS A 333 16.03 -21.13 1.39
C LYS A 333 16.82 -22.15 0.56
N LYS A 334 16.73 -22.03 -0.76
CA LYS A 334 17.17 -23.08 -1.72
C LYS A 334 18.35 -22.63 -2.59
N LEU A 335 19.21 -21.77 -2.05
CA LEU A 335 20.49 -21.45 -2.69
C LEU A 335 21.49 -22.62 -2.54
N LYS A 336 21.34 -23.42 -1.48
CA LYS A 336 22.07 -24.67 -1.22
C LYS A 336 21.14 -25.86 -1.23
#